data_AF-A0A521YE99-F1
#
_entry.id   AF-A0A521YE99-F1
#
_cell.length_a   1.000
_cell.length_b   1.000
_cell.length_c   1.000
_cell.angle_alpha   90.00
_cell.angle_beta   90.00
_cell.angle_gamma   90.00
#
_symmetry.space_group_name_H-M   'P 1'
#
loop_
_entity.id
_entity.type
_entity.pdbx_description
1 polymer ?
#
loop_
_entity_poly.entity_id
_entity_poly.type
_entity_poly.pdbx_seq_one_letter_code
_entity_poly.pdbx_strand_id
1 'polypeptide(L)'
;MGIAWKQRLRTLRSLGATAFYSLAIVLLHLGGNWGLLSKEGITPISIAIGSSCVMFYLALRSGFNLRFKDASLTMPQMTAAVTYAALVYTLGGAARNVLLLIMVPLLVFGFHHLRALQIRLLSGYTLGAMGLAMVWLVHDQPQRYDMAAEMVRFMIMAVVVVTLWQLTNHDVEEASGLTKELMRLVFTDDPKQRLRIQRSMVAATNFVIFTTVVGYAVSAGAVDRREGLLLGSYMITQSLVF
;
A
#
# COMPACT_ATOMS: atom_id res chain seq x y z
N MET A 1 -31.89 17.41 -7.82
CA MET A 1 -31.83 16.04 -7.26
C MET A 1 -30.41 15.42 -7.18
N GLY A 2 -29.45 15.77 -8.06
CA GLY A 2 -28.15 15.07 -8.12
C GLY A 2 -27.17 15.28 -6.96
N ILE A 3 -27.19 16.42 -6.24
CA ILE A 3 -26.24 16.71 -5.15
C ILE A 3 -26.58 15.89 -3.89
N ALA A 4 -27.85 15.85 -3.49
CA ALA A 4 -28.31 15.08 -2.34
C ALA A 4 -28.08 13.56 -2.50
N TRP A 5 -28.28 13.03 -3.72
CA TRP A 5 -27.99 11.63 -4.04
C TRP A 5 -26.50 11.29 -3.89
N LYS A 6 -25.61 12.11 -4.48
CA LYS A 6 -24.16 11.93 -4.36
C LYS A 6 -23.71 11.99 -2.90
N GLN A 7 -24.31 12.86 -2.09
CA GLN A 7 -23.98 12.96 -0.68
C GLN A 7 -24.45 11.74 0.13
N ARG A 8 -25.66 11.22 -0.13
CA ARG A 8 -26.14 9.95 0.46
C ARG A 8 -25.22 8.79 0.14
N LEU A 9 -24.75 8.69 -1.11
CA LEU A 9 -23.83 7.63 -1.52
C LEU A 9 -22.45 7.73 -0.83
N ARG A 10 -21.93 8.94 -0.62
CA ARG A 10 -20.69 9.17 0.14
C ARG A 10 -20.84 8.74 1.60
N THR A 11 -21.96 9.10 2.23
CA THR A 11 -22.26 8.67 3.61
C THR A 11 -22.40 7.16 3.71
N LEU A 12 -23.06 6.50 2.74
CA LEU A 12 -23.17 5.04 2.69
C LEU A 12 -21.80 4.36 2.55
N ARG A 13 -20.92 4.88 1.68
CA ARG A 13 -19.55 4.37 1.55
C ARG A 13 -18.74 4.54 2.83
N SER A 14 -18.91 5.68 3.50
CA SER A 14 -18.27 5.91 4.81
C SER A 14 -18.77 4.93 5.87
N LEU A 15 -20.06 4.57 5.87
CA LEU A 15 -20.58 3.53 6.77
C LEU A 15 -19.93 2.16 6.50
N GLY A 16 -19.73 1.81 5.23
CA GLY A 16 -18.98 0.60 4.86
C GLY A 16 -17.53 0.63 5.35
N ALA A 17 -16.85 1.78 5.22
CA ALA A 17 -15.51 1.96 5.78
C ALA A 17 -15.49 1.87 7.31
N THR A 18 -16.49 2.43 8.00
CA THR A 18 -16.64 2.30 9.45
C THR A 18 -16.81 0.83 9.86
N ALA A 19 -17.60 0.04 9.14
CA ALA A 19 -17.73 -1.39 9.42
C ALA A 19 -16.39 -2.13 9.29
N PHE A 20 -15.58 -1.78 8.28
CA PHE A 20 -14.23 -2.34 8.13
C PHE A 20 -13.31 -1.96 9.28
N TYR A 21 -13.34 -0.69 9.73
CA TYR A 21 -12.56 -0.25 10.89
C TYR A 21 -13.04 -0.90 12.20
N SER A 22 -14.35 -1.09 12.39
CA SER A 22 -14.88 -1.81 13.54
C SER A 22 -14.43 -3.27 13.53
N LEU A 23 -14.46 -3.94 12.38
CA LEU A 23 -13.90 -5.28 12.23
C LEU A 23 -12.40 -5.30 12.56
N ALA A 24 -11.63 -4.32 12.09
CA ALA A 24 -10.22 -4.22 12.39
C ALA A 24 -9.96 -4.06 13.91
N ILE A 25 -10.73 -3.22 14.60
CA ILE A 25 -10.67 -3.08 16.07
C ILE A 25 -10.95 -4.43 16.76
N VAL A 26 -12.02 -5.12 16.35
CA VAL A 26 -12.36 -6.44 16.91
C VAL A 26 -11.20 -7.43 16.71
N LEU A 27 -10.63 -7.48 15.50
CA LEU A 27 -9.49 -8.35 15.19
C LEU A 27 -8.24 -7.99 16.00
N LEU A 28 -7.98 -6.70 16.25
CA LEU A 28 -6.87 -6.28 17.11
C LEU A 28 -7.06 -6.80 18.53
N HIS A 29 -8.24 -6.61 19.12
CA HIS A 29 -8.54 -7.10 20.47
C HIS A 29 -8.52 -8.63 20.56
N LEU A 30 -9.02 -9.35 19.55
CA LEU A 30 -8.91 -10.81 19.48
C LEU A 30 -7.44 -11.26 19.40
N GLY A 31 -6.64 -10.62 18.54
CA GLY A 31 -5.21 -10.88 18.42
C GLY A 31 -4.45 -10.61 19.72
N GLY A 32 -4.79 -9.54 20.44
CA GLY A 32 -4.27 -9.26 21.78
C GLY A 32 -4.66 -10.33 22.79
N ASN A 33 -5.92 -10.77 22.79
CA ASN A 33 -6.41 -11.82 23.71
C ASN A 33 -5.74 -13.18 23.48
N TRP A 34 -5.45 -13.52 22.23
CA TRP A 34 -4.71 -14.73 21.87
C TRP A 34 -3.19 -14.58 22.00
N GLY A 35 -2.68 -13.42 22.44
CA GLY A 35 -1.24 -13.17 22.62
C GLY A 35 -0.46 -12.99 21.30
N LEU A 36 -1.16 -12.78 20.17
CA LEU A 36 -0.54 -12.51 18.87
C LEU A 36 0.00 -11.08 18.77
N LEU A 37 -0.52 -10.15 19.57
CA LEU A 37 -0.16 -8.73 19.60
C LEU A 37 0.04 -8.25 21.05
N SER A 38 0.90 -7.24 21.25
CA SER A 38 1.02 -6.59 22.56
C SER A 38 -0.27 -5.89 22.96
N LYS A 39 -0.77 -6.18 24.16
CA LYS A 39 -2.02 -5.59 24.68
C LYS A 39 -1.88 -4.10 25.01
N GLU A 40 -0.68 -3.66 25.35
CA GLU A 40 -0.42 -2.33 25.92
C GLU A 40 -0.66 -1.18 24.93
N GLY A 41 -0.72 -1.45 23.61
CA GLY A 41 -1.01 -0.45 22.58
C GLY A 41 -2.34 -0.61 21.82
N ILE A 42 -3.10 -1.68 22.06
CA ILE A 42 -4.33 -1.94 21.28
C ILE A 42 -5.42 -0.91 21.59
N THR A 43 -5.65 -0.61 22.86
CA THR A 43 -6.69 0.33 23.31
C THR A 43 -6.49 1.75 22.75
N PRO A 44 -5.31 2.40 22.88
CA PRO A 44 -5.13 3.75 22.34
C PRO A 44 -5.28 3.80 20.81
N ILE A 45 -4.79 2.79 20.09
CA ILE A 45 -4.96 2.70 18.63
C ILE A 45 -6.44 2.52 18.28
N SER A 46 -7.17 1.67 19.00
CA SER A 46 -8.60 1.44 18.77
C SER A 46 -9.45 2.68 19.02
N ILE A 47 -9.13 3.46 20.07
CA ILE A 47 -9.75 4.76 20.34
C ILE A 47 -9.45 5.74 19.21
N ALA A 48 -8.21 5.79 18.71
CA ALA A 48 -7.83 6.66 17.61
C ALA A 48 -8.55 6.29 16.30
N ILE A 49 -8.67 5.00 15.98
CA ILE A 49 -9.44 4.52 14.82
C ILE A 49 -10.93 4.90 14.97
N GLY A 50 -11.51 4.65 16.14
CA GLY A 50 -12.91 4.96 16.44
C GLY A 50 -13.20 6.45 16.35
N SER A 51 -12.34 7.30 16.91
CA SER A 51 -12.50 8.76 16.87
C SER A 51 -12.39 9.30 15.44
N SER A 52 -11.48 8.78 14.62
CA SER A 52 -11.39 9.11 13.20
C SER A 52 -12.65 8.70 12.43
N CYS A 53 -13.23 7.52 12.70
CA CYS A 53 -14.48 7.10 12.08
C CYS A 53 -15.63 8.08 12.40
N VAL A 54 -15.76 8.47 13.67
CA VAL A 54 -16.77 9.45 14.11
C VAL A 54 -16.52 10.81 13.46
N MET A 55 -15.27 11.27 13.44
CA MET A 55 -14.88 12.54 12.82
C MET A 55 -15.24 12.57 11.33
N PHE A 56 -14.87 11.55 10.55
CA PHE A 56 -15.19 11.50 9.12
C PHE A 56 -16.70 11.40 8.87
N TYR A 57 -17.42 10.61 9.67
CA TYR A 57 -18.87 10.51 9.56
C TYR A 57 -19.55 11.86 9.83
N LEU A 58 -19.16 12.57 10.90
CA LEU A 58 -19.71 13.88 11.23
C LEU A 58 -19.37 14.94 10.16
N ALA A 59 -18.16 14.90 9.61
CA ALA A 59 -17.76 15.80 8.51
C ALA A 59 -18.59 15.56 7.23
N LEU A 60 -18.93 14.31 6.91
CA LEU A 60 -19.78 13.96 5.77
C LEU A 60 -21.26 14.27 6.01
N ARG A 61 -21.75 14.02 7.23
CA ARG A 61 -23.15 14.25 7.63
C ARG A 61 -23.48 15.74 7.68
N SER A 62 -22.56 16.56 8.20
CA SER A 62 -22.74 18.02 8.29
C SER A 62 -22.58 18.76 6.96
N GLY A 63 -22.10 18.09 5.91
CA GLY A 63 -21.75 18.74 4.64
C GLY A 63 -20.45 19.53 4.70
N PHE A 64 -19.70 19.48 5.81
CA PHE A 64 -18.40 20.15 5.94
C PHE A 64 -17.40 19.65 4.90
N ASN A 65 -17.49 18.37 4.51
CA ASN A 65 -16.73 17.78 3.41
C ASN A 65 -16.83 18.55 2.09
N LEU A 66 -17.93 19.26 1.82
CA LEU A 66 -18.14 20.03 0.59
C LEU A 66 -17.22 21.26 0.47
N ARG A 67 -16.60 21.69 1.58
CA ARG A 67 -15.62 22.80 1.59
C ARG A 67 -14.26 22.37 1.03
N PHE A 68 -14.00 21.07 0.92
CA PHE A 68 -12.75 20.55 0.42
C PHE A 68 -12.83 20.21 -1.07
N LYS A 69 -11.69 20.33 -1.76
CA LYS A 69 -11.53 19.95 -3.17
C LYS A 69 -11.87 18.48 -3.42
N ASP A 70 -11.57 17.61 -2.46
CA ASP A 70 -12.02 16.22 -2.42
C ASP A 70 -13.17 16.07 -1.42
N ALA A 71 -14.40 16.18 -1.93
CA ALA A 71 -15.61 16.08 -1.11
C ALA A 71 -15.86 14.67 -0.54
N SER A 72 -15.09 13.65 -0.93
CA SER A 72 -15.12 12.32 -0.30
C SER A 72 -14.16 12.18 0.87
N LEU A 73 -13.25 13.14 1.07
CA LEU A 73 -12.17 13.07 2.07
C LEU A 73 -11.36 11.76 1.95
N THR A 74 -11.20 11.24 0.73
CA THR A 74 -10.57 9.95 0.48
C THR A 74 -9.09 9.98 0.84
N MET A 75 -8.39 11.04 0.46
CA MET A 75 -6.96 11.18 0.81
C MET A 75 -6.71 11.17 2.32
N PRO A 76 -7.35 12.05 3.13
CA PRO A 76 -7.21 12.00 4.59
C PRO A 76 -7.57 10.64 5.20
N GLN A 77 -8.62 9.98 4.71
CA GLN A 77 -9.02 8.66 5.18
C GLN A 77 -7.96 7.60 4.87
N MET A 78 -7.38 7.61 3.67
CA MET A 78 -6.33 6.68 3.27
C MET A 78 -5.02 6.92 4.03
N THR A 79 -4.62 8.17 4.21
CA THR A 79 -3.45 8.53 5.02
C THR A 79 -3.63 8.04 6.45
N ALA A 80 -4.79 8.29 7.08
CA ALA A 80 -5.08 7.79 8.42
C ALA A 80 -5.04 6.25 8.48
N ALA A 81 -5.61 5.57 7.49
CA ALA A 81 -5.58 4.10 7.41
C ALA A 81 -4.15 3.55 7.39
N VAL A 82 -3.27 4.15 6.58
CA VAL A 82 -1.84 3.80 6.51
C VAL A 82 -1.13 4.12 7.83
N THR A 83 -1.44 5.25 8.48
CA THR A 83 -0.90 5.59 9.80
C THR A 83 -1.28 4.53 10.83
N TYR A 84 -2.54 4.13 10.89
CA TYR A 84 -3.00 3.10 11.82
C TYR A 84 -2.37 1.75 11.53
N ALA A 85 -2.19 1.39 10.26
CA ALA A 85 -1.47 0.18 9.89
C ALA A 85 -0.03 0.18 10.39
N ALA A 86 0.68 1.30 10.24
CA ALA A 86 2.04 1.45 10.75
C ALA A 86 2.10 1.36 12.29
N LEU A 87 1.15 1.99 13.00
CA LEU A 87 1.05 1.90 14.46
C LEU A 87 0.68 0.48 14.94
N VAL A 88 -0.22 -0.20 14.24
CA VAL A 88 -0.56 -1.59 14.55
C VAL A 88 0.65 -2.50 14.34
N TYR A 89 1.46 -2.23 13.33
CA TYR A 89 2.68 -3.00 13.06
C TYR A 89 3.73 -2.86 14.18
N THR A 90 3.82 -1.70 14.84
CA THR A 90 4.73 -1.49 15.99
C THR A 90 4.26 -2.18 17.26
N LEU A 91 3.00 -2.64 17.35
CA LEU A 91 2.54 -3.49 18.47
C LEU A 91 3.31 -4.81 18.58
N GLY A 92 4.07 -5.17 17.55
CA GLY A 92 4.93 -6.34 17.58
C GLY A 92 4.13 -7.64 17.47
N GLY A 93 4.75 -8.75 17.87
CA GLY A 93 4.11 -10.06 17.99
C GLY A 93 4.15 -10.93 16.74
N ALA A 94 3.51 -12.09 16.82
CA ALA A 94 3.59 -13.13 15.78
C ALA A 94 2.75 -12.79 14.53
N ALA A 95 1.71 -11.97 14.68
CA ALA A 95 0.79 -11.64 13.58
C ALA A 95 1.30 -10.56 12.60
N ARG A 96 2.47 -9.97 12.84
CA ARG A 96 2.99 -8.83 12.05
C ARG A 96 3.08 -9.11 10.55
N ASN A 97 3.46 -10.33 10.18
CA ASN A 97 3.53 -10.73 8.77
C ASN A 97 2.15 -10.72 8.11
N VAL A 98 1.10 -11.10 8.84
CA VAL A 98 -0.29 -11.08 8.35
C VAL A 98 -0.81 -9.64 8.24
N LEU A 99 -0.41 -8.75 9.15
CA LEU A 99 -0.77 -7.34 9.11
C LEU A 99 -0.28 -6.65 7.83
N LEU A 100 0.90 -7.02 7.32
CA LEU A 100 1.40 -6.52 6.03
C LEU A 100 0.50 -6.94 4.85
N LEU A 101 -0.09 -8.14 4.89
CA LEU A 101 -0.99 -8.61 3.83
C LEU A 101 -2.30 -7.80 3.76
N ILE A 102 -2.75 -7.24 4.88
CA ILE A 102 -3.94 -6.37 4.94
C ILE A 102 -3.71 -5.05 4.20
N MET A 103 -2.46 -4.64 3.99
CA MET A 103 -2.16 -3.41 3.23
C MET A 103 -2.53 -3.52 1.75
N VAL A 104 -2.51 -4.72 1.17
CA VAL A 104 -2.84 -4.90 -0.25
C VAL A 104 -4.29 -4.48 -0.55
N PRO A 105 -5.33 -5.06 0.08
CA PRO A 105 -6.70 -4.64 -0.18
C PRO A 105 -6.96 -3.18 0.22
N LEU A 106 -6.28 -2.68 1.28
CA LEU A 106 -6.37 -1.29 1.72
C LEU A 106 -5.91 -0.32 0.61
N LEU A 107 -4.73 -0.55 0.03
CA LEU A 107 -4.18 0.30 -1.03
C LEU A 107 -4.97 0.18 -2.34
N VAL A 108 -5.39 -1.02 -2.73
CA VAL A 108 -6.21 -1.26 -3.92
C VAL A 108 -7.50 -0.43 -3.85
N PHE A 109 -8.20 -0.49 -2.71
CA PHE A 109 -9.42 0.29 -2.48
C PHE A 109 -9.17 1.80 -2.61
N GLY A 110 -8.07 2.28 -2.03
CA GLY A 110 -7.68 3.68 -2.12
C GLY A 110 -7.39 4.12 -3.56
N PHE A 111 -6.55 3.38 -4.28
CA PHE A 111 -6.07 3.80 -5.60
C PHE A 111 -7.19 3.92 -6.63
N HIS A 112 -8.24 3.10 -6.55
CA HIS A 112 -9.41 3.19 -7.45
C HIS A 112 -10.15 4.54 -7.39
N HIS A 113 -9.98 5.29 -6.30
CA HIS A 113 -10.69 6.55 -6.06
C HIS A 113 -9.79 7.78 -6.11
N LEU A 114 -8.48 7.59 -6.32
CA LEU A 114 -7.46 8.64 -6.23
C LEU A 114 -6.92 9.01 -7.61
N ARG A 115 -6.46 10.26 -7.73
CA ARG A 115 -5.76 10.74 -8.94
C ARG A 115 -4.31 10.23 -8.96
N ALA A 116 -3.68 10.20 -10.13
CA ALA A 116 -2.28 9.74 -10.28
C ALA A 116 -1.27 10.40 -9.33
N LEU A 117 -1.41 11.70 -9.03
CA LEU A 117 -0.56 12.38 -8.05
C LEU A 117 -0.85 11.94 -6.61
N GLN A 118 -2.13 11.75 -6.28
CA GLN A 118 -2.55 11.29 -4.96
C GLN A 118 -2.08 9.85 -4.69
N ILE A 119 -2.14 8.99 -5.70
CA ILE A 119 -1.57 7.63 -5.64
C ILE A 119 -0.06 7.71 -5.36
N ARG A 120 0.69 8.51 -6.12
CA ARG A 120 2.14 8.69 -5.91
C ARG A 120 2.48 9.16 -4.49
N LEU A 121 1.76 10.18 -4.00
CA LEU A 121 1.96 10.71 -2.64
C LEU A 121 1.60 9.67 -1.58
N LEU A 122 0.51 8.93 -1.76
CA LEU A 122 0.08 7.89 -0.82
C LEU A 122 1.04 6.70 -0.81
N SER A 123 1.56 6.28 -1.97
CA SER A 123 2.60 5.25 -2.09
C SER A 123 3.86 5.67 -1.35
N GLY A 124 4.36 6.89 -1.60
CA GLY A 124 5.53 7.43 -0.90
C GLY A 124 5.30 7.51 0.61
N TYR A 125 4.12 7.97 1.04
CA TYR A 125 3.74 8.02 2.45
C TYR A 125 3.69 6.62 3.08
N THR A 126 3.14 5.62 2.37
CA THR A 126 3.06 4.25 2.84
C THR A 126 4.43 3.65 3.08
N LEU A 127 5.35 3.82 2.12
CA LEU A 127 6.74 3.35 2.27
C LEU A 127 7.45 4.10 3.40
N GLY A 128 7.30 5.41 3.50
CA GLY A 128 7.90 6.20 4.57
C GLY A 128 7.38 5.80 5.95
N ALA A 129 6.06 5.75 6.13
CA ALA A 129 5.42 5.39 7.39
C ALA A 129 5.78 3.95 7.80
N MET A 130 5.80 3.01 6.85
CA MET A 130 6.19 1.64 7.18
C MET A 130 7.67 1.48 7.48
N GLY A 131 8.54 2.08 6.67
CA GLY A 131 9.98 2.08 6.93
C GLY A 131 10.31 2.66 8.30
N LEU A 132 9.66 3.76 8.68
CA LEU A 132 9.83 4.38 10.00
C LEU A 132 9.36 3.46 11.13
N ALA A 133 8.21 2.80 10.99
CA ALA A 133 7.72 1.87 12.01
C ALA A 133 8.60 0.61 12.13
N MET A 134 9.17 0.11 11.02
CA MET A 134 10.16 -0.98 11.03
C MET A 134 11.45 -0.56 11.75
N VAL A 135 12.01 0.61 11.41
CA VAL A 135 13.21 1.15 12.06
C VAL A 135 12.97 1.43 13.54
N TRP A 136 11.83 2.01 13.89
CA TRP A 136 11.44 2.25 15.27
C TRP A 136 11.46 0.95 16.07
N LEU A 137 10.90 -0.13 15.51
CA LEU A 137 10.77 -1.40 16.22
C LEU A 137 12.11 -2.11 16.41
N VAL A 138 12.99 -2.05 15.40
CA VAL A 138 14.37 -2.54 15.52
C VAL A 138 15.12 -1.76 16.58
N HIS A 139 14.91 -0.44 16.66
CA HIS A 139 15.56 0.40 17.67
C HIS A 139 15.03 0.14 19.09
N ASP A 140 13.72 -0.04 19.25
CA ASP A 140 13.07 -0.29 20.55
C ASP A 140 13.38 -1.70 21.09
N GLN A 141 13.40 -2.70 20.21
CA GLN A 141 13.57 -4.10 20.58
C GLN A 141 14.64 -4.80 19.71
N PRO A 142 15.92 -4.36 19.80
CA PRO A 142 17.00 -4.87 18.93
C PRO A 142 17.33 -6.34 19.15
N GLN A 143 17.03 -6.88 20.35
CA GLN A 143 17.23 -8.31 20.64
C GLN A 143 16.15 -9.21 20.03
N ARG A 144 14.99 -8.63 19.66
CA ARG A 144 13.83 -9.38 19.15
C ARG A 144 13.64 -9.22 17.65
N TYR A 145 14.07 -8.09 17.08
CA TYR A 145 13.86 -7.77 15.68
C TYR A 145 15.18 -7.46 15.00
N ASP A 146 15.47 -8.26 13.98
CA ASP A 146 16.63 -8.08 13.12
C ASP A 146 16.31 -7.15 11.94
N MET A 147 17.21 -6.20 11.70
CA MET A 147 17.11 -5.23 10.61
C MET A 147 17.11 -5.92 9.23
N ALA A 148 17.88 -7.01 9.06
CA ALA A 148 17.92 -7.69 7.77
C ALA A 148 16.58 -8.35 7.45
N ALA A 149 15.96 -9.01 8.44
CA ALA A 149 14.62 -9.57 8.29
C ALA A 149 13.55 -8.48 8.03
N GLU A 150 13.61 -7.34 8.71
CA GLU A 150 12.68 -6.22 8.47
C GLU A 150 12.88 -5.59 7.09
N MET A 151 14.12 -5.51 6.60
CA MET A 151 14.42 -5.03 5.24
C MET A 151 13.80 -5.95 4.17
N VAL A 152 13.83 -7.27 4.36
CA VAL A 152 13.13 -8.20 3.45
C VAL A 152 11.63 -7.88 3.41
N ARG A 153 10.99 -7.68 4.58
CA ARG A 153 9.56 -7.33 4.67
C ARG A 153 9.28 -5.98 4.00
N PHE A 154 10.15 -4.99 4.22
CA PHE A 154 10.05 -3.68 3.61
C PHE A 154 10.10 -3.76 2.09
N MET A 155 11.07 -4.50 1.54
CA MET A 155 11.21 -4.65 0.09
C MET A 155 10.01 -5.36 -0.51
N ILE A 156 9.50 -6.43 0.11
CA ILE A 156 8.28 -7.11 -0.37
C ILE A 156 7.09 -6.14 -0.40
N MET A 157 6.90 -5.37 0.68
CA MET A 157 5.88 -4.31 0.71
C MET A 157 6.11 -3.28 -0.40
N ALA A 158 7.36 -2.85 -0.60
CA ALA A 158 7.71 -1.90 -1.65
C ALA A 158 7.36 -2.43 -3.04
N VAL A 159 7.60 -3.72 -3.31
CA VAL A 159 7.17 -4.33 -4.57
C VAL A 159 5.67 -4.23 -4.73
N VAL A 160 4.90 -4.61 -3.72
CA VAL A 160 3.43 -4.53 -3.76
C VAL A 160 2.96 -3.10 -4.04
N VAL A 161 3.49 -2.10 -3.33
CA VAL A 161 3.12 -0.69 -3.53
C VAL A 161 3.45 -0.23 -4.95
N VAL A 162 4.63 -0.58 -5.47
CA VAL A 162 5.08 -0.22 -6.82
C VAL A 162 4.23 -0.90 -7.88
N THR A 163 3.95 -2.20 -7.75
CA THR A 163 3.11 -2.94 -8.69
C THR A 163 1.68 -2.42 -8.72
N LEU A 164 1.09 -2.11 -7.57
CA LEU A 164 -0.25 -1.50 -7.49
C LEU A 164 -0.25 -0.11 -8.14
N TRP A 165 0.80 0.67 -7.90
CA TRP A 165 0.96 1.98 -8.52
C TRP A 165 1.03 1.89 -10.04
N GLN A 166 1.87 0.99 -10.58
CA GLN A 166 1.99 0.71 -12.01
C GLN A 166 0.63 0.33 -12.61
N LEU A 167 -0.11 -0.59 -11.96
CA LEU A 167 -1.42 -1.05 -12.42
C LEU A 167 -2.40 0.10 -12.60
N THR A 168 -2.45 1.03 -11.65
CA THR A 168 -3.37 2.18 -11.69
C THR A 168 -2.95 3.33 -12.61
N ASN A 169 -1.66 3.43 -12.95
CA ASN A 169 -1.15 4.50 -13.81
C ASN A 169 -1.28 4.18 -15.31
N HIS A 170 -1.61 2.95 -15.69
CA HIS A 170 -1.84 2.58 -17.10
C HIS A 170 -3.04 3.28 -17.74
N ASP A 171 -3.88 3.96 -16.96
CA ASP A 171 -5.08 4.66 -17.44
C ASP A 171 -4.88 6.17 -17.65
N VAL A 172 -3.70 6.72 -17.35
CA VAL A 172 -3.47 8.19 -17.41
C VAL A 172 -2.11 8.52 -18.01
N GLU A 173 -2.07 8.66 -19.33
CA GLU A 173 -0.95 9.30 -20.01
C GLU A 173 -1.44 10.47 -20.88
N GLU A 174 -1.73 11.60 -20.20
CA GLU A 174 -1.53 12.92 -20.80
C GLU A 174 -0.04 13.25 -20.71
N ALA A 175 0.75 12.67 -21.61
CA ALA A 175 2.13 13.09 -21.81
C ALA A 175 2.16 14.46 -22.48
N SER A 176 2.96 15.39 -21.95
CA SER A 176 3.24 16.68 -22.59
C SER A 176 3.92 16.48 -23.96
N GLY A 177 3.88 17.49 -24.82
CA GLY A 177 4.25 17.36 -26.24
C GLY A 177 5.63 16.73 -26.48
N LEU A 178 6.63 17.09 -25.68
CA LEU A 178 8.01 16.63 -25.84
C LEU A 178 8.24 15.18 -25.38
N THR A 179 7.61 14.75 -24.28
CA THR A 179 7.63 13.35 -23.85
C THR A 179 6.82 12.47 -24.79
N LYS A 180 5.75 13.00 -25.40
CA LYS A 180 4.96 12.29 -26.41
C LYS A 180 5.73 12.06 -27.70
N GLU A 181 6.54 13.02 -28.12
CA GLU A 181 7.38 12.93 -29.33
C GLU A 181 8.55 11.96 -29.15
N LEU A 182 9.23 12.02 -27.98
CA LEU A 182 10.23 11.01 -27.60
C LEU A 182 9.61 9.61 -27.47
N MET A 183 8.40 9.51 -26.91
CA MET A 183 7.68 8.22 -26.85
C MET A 183 7.25 7.72 -28.22
N ARG A 184 6.96 8.57 -29.21
CA ARG A 184 6.72 8.14 -30.60
C ARG A 184 7.97 7.65 -31.30
N LEU A 185 9.13 8.20 -30.96
CA LEU A 185 10.40 7.75 -31.52
C LEU A 185 10.84 6.41 -30.91
N VAL A 186 10.59 6.21 -29.61
CA VAL A 186 10.95 4.98 -28.89
C VAL A 186 9.88 3.88 -29.03
N PHE A 187 8.60 4.25 -29.05
CA PHE A 187 7.47 3.33 -29.21
C PHE A 187 6.76 3.57 -30.54
N THR A 188 6.28 2.50 -31.16
CA THR A 188 5.52 2.61 -32.42
C THR A 188 4.27 3.49 -32.29
N ASP A 189 3.80 4.03 -33.41
CA ASP A 189 2.56 4.82 -33.47
C ASP A 189 1.30 3.98 -33.20
N ASP A 190 1.33 2.67 -33.46
CA ASP A 190 0.18 1.79 -33.17
C ASP A 190 -0.12 1.75 -31.66
N PRO A 191 -1.27 2.29 -31.21
CA PRO A 191 -1.63 2.31 -29.80
C PRO A 191 -1.73 0.90 -29.19
N LYS A 192 -2.08 -0.12 -29.97
CA LYS A 192 -2.15 -1.51 -29.47
C LYS A 192 -0.77 -2.06 -29.20
N GLN A 193 0.18 -1.85 -30.11
CA GLN A 193 1.55 -2.28 -29.94
C GLN A 193 2.26 -1.47 -28.84
N ARG A 194 2.00 -0.16 -28.71
CA ARG A 194 2.50 0.64 -27.58
C ARG A 194 2.04 0.09 -26.23
N LEU A 195 0.76 -0.25 -26.08
CA LEU A 195 0.23 -0.88 -24.85
C LEU A 195 0.87 -2.24 -24.56
N ARG A 196 1.15 -3.05 -25.60
CA ARG A 196 1.85 -4.33 -25.44
C ARG A 196 3.27 -4.12 -24.91
N ILE A 197 4.01 -3.17 -25.48
CA ILE A 197 5.37 -2.85 -25.05
C ILE A 197 5.35 -2.29 -23.61
N GLN A 198 4.45 -1.37 -23.28
CA GLN A 198 4.31 -0.85 -21.91
C GLN A 198 4.03 -1.95 -20.89
N ARG A 199 3.15 -2.92 -21.22
CA ARG A 199 2.88 -4.08 -20.34
C ARG A 199 4.11 -4.99 -20.19
N SER A 200 4.84 -5.24 -21.26
CA SER A 200 6.11 -5.98 -21.22
C SER A 200 7.13 -5.27 -20.31
N MET A 201 7.33 -3.96 -20.47
CA MET A 201 8.26 -3.17 -19.65
C MET A 201 7.91 -3.16 -18.15
N VAL A 202 6.61 -3.09 -17.83
CA VAL A 202 6.15 -3.20 -16.44
C VAL A 202 6.45 -4.57 -15.85
N ALA A 203 6.24 -5.65 -16.61
CA ALA A 203 6.63 -6.98 -16.19
C ALA A 203 8.15 -7.10 -15.97
N ALA A 204 8.96 -6.62 -16.92
CA ALA A 204 10.42 -6.62 -16.80
C ALA A 204 10.91 -5.86 -15.56
N THR A 205 10.33 -4.69 -15.28
CA THR A 205 10.64 -3.91 -14.07
C THR A 205 10.36 -4.71 -12.81
N ASN A 206 9.20 -5.38 -12.74
CA ASN A 206 8.85 -6.22 -11.59
C ASN A 206 9.81 -7.41 -11.43
N PHE A 207 10.22 -8.07 -12.53
CA PHE A 207 11.21 -9.15 -12.46
C PHE A 207 12.54 -8.70 -11.88
N VAL A 208 13.04 -7.52 -12.28
CA VAL A 208 14.28 -6.95 -11.72
C VAL A 208 14.14 -6.64 -10.24
N ILE A 209 13.02 -6.03 -9.84
CA ILE A 209 12.74 -5.74 -8.42
C ILE A 209 12.73 -7.04 -7.61
N PHE A 210 11.94 -8.03 -8.03
CA PHE A 210 11.86 -9.31 -7.31
C PHE A 210 13.20 -10.05 -7.25
N THR A 211 13.97 -10.05 -8.35
CA THR A 211 15.32 -10.63 -8.36
C THR A 211 16.22 -9.96 -7.32
N THR A 212 16.11 -8.65 -7.17
CA THR A 212 16.84 -7.87 -6.15
C THR A 212 16.40 -8.28 -4.74
N VAL A 213 15.09 -8.40 -4.50
CA VAL A 213 14.53 -8.84 -3.21
C VAL A 213 15.01 -10.25 -2.86
N VAL A 214 14.96 -11.19 -3.81
CA VAL A 214 15.42 -12.57 -3.62
C VAL A 214 16.93 -12.60 -3.36
N GLY A 215 17.72 -11.84 -4.11
CA GLY A 215 19.17 -11.75 -3.91
C GLY A 215 19.53 -11.25 -2.51
N TYR A 216 18.86 -10.21 -2.03
CA TYR A 216 19.05 -9.73 -0.67
C TYR A 216 18.55 -10.74 0.37
N ALA A 217 17.39 -11.37 0.16
CA ALA A 217 16.84 -12.38 1.07
C ALA A 217 17.78 -13.58 1.24
N VAL A 218 18.46 -14.01 0.16
CA VAL A 218 19.54 -15.00 0.21
C VAL A 218 20.73 -14.48 1.01
N SER A 219 21.16 -13.23 0.77
CA SER A 219 22.29 -12.62 1.50
C SER A 219 22.03 -12.45 3.00
N ALA A 220 20.77 -12.23 3.37
CA ALA A 220 20.29 -12.09 4.75
C ALA A 220 20.04 -13.46 5.42
N GLY A 221 20.22 -14.57 4.71
CA GLY A 221 19.95 -15.92 5.22
C GLY A 221 18.47 -16.26 5.39
N ALA A 222 17.57 -15.45 4.82
CA ALA A 222 16.12 -15.67 4.90
C ALA A 222 15.61 -16.72 3.89
N VAL A 223 16.39 -17.00 2.84
CA VAL A 223 16.08 -17.97 1.78
C VAL A 223 17.30 -18.85 1.52
N ASP A 224 17.07 -20.15 1.29
CA ASP A 224 18.15 -21.07 0.92
C ASP A 224 18.88 -20.58 -0.34
N ARG A 225 20.22 -20.66 -0.33
CA ARG A 225 21.04 -20.11 -1.40
C ARG A 225 20.80 -20.81 -2.74
N ARG A 226 20.56 -22.11 -2.76
CA ARG A 226 20.31 -22.84 -4.01
C ARG A 226 18.93 -22.48 -4.56
N GLU A 227 17.90 -22.51 -3.72
CA GLU A 227 16.54 -22.19 -4.13
C GLU A 227 16.41 -20.73 -4.60
N GLY A 228 17.03 -19.79 -3.87
CA GLY A 228 17.03 -18.38 -4.25
C GLY A 228 17.78 -18.09 -5.54
N LEU A 229 18.91 -18.76 -5.81
CA LEU A 229 19.63 -18.62 -7.08
C LEU A 229 18.86 -19.25 -8.25
N LEU A 230 18.18 -20.38 -8.02
CA LEU A 230 17.31 -21.00 -9.03
C LEU A 230 16.13 -20.08 -9.38
N LEU A 231 15.45 -19.54 -8.38
CA LEU A 231 14.35 -18.60 -8.58
C LEU A 231 14.85 -17.33 -9.29
N GLY A 232 15.97 -16.75 -8.85
CA GLY A 232 16.54 -15.55 -9.46
C GLY A 232 16.96 -15.74 -10.92
N SER A 233 17.62 -16.86 -11.23
CA SER A 233 18.02 -17.16 -12.62
C SER A 233 16.82 -17.42 -13.53
N TYR A 234 15.76 -18.06 -13.01
CA TYR A 234 14.49 -18.20 -13.73
C TYR A 234 13.85 -16.83 -14.03
N MET A 235 13.76 -15.94 -13.04
CA MET A 235 13.16 -14.61 -13.19
C MET A 235 13.92 -13.72 -14.19
N ILE A 236 15.26 -13.75 -14.16
CA ILE A 236 16.09 -13.04 -15.14
C ILE A 236 15.85 -13.60 -16.54
N THR A 237 15.83 -14.92 -16.69
CA THR A 237 15.57 -15.56 -18.00
C THR A 237 14.21 -15.14 -18.55
N GLN A 238 13.17 -15.13 -17.71
CA GLN A 238 11.85 -14.67 -18.11
C GLN A 238 11.85 -13.18 -18.52
N SER A 239 12.60 -12.33 -17.82
CA SER A 239 12.68 -10.91 -18.17
C SER A 239 13.31 -10.62 -19.55
N LEU A 240 14.11 -11.53 -20.09
CA LEU A 240 14.76 -11.42 -21.40
C LEU A 240 13.89 -11.93 -22.56
N VAL A 241 12.82 -12.69 -22.27
CA VAL A 241 11.90 -13.25 -23.27
C VAL A 241 10.79 -12.24 -23.64
N PHE A 242 10.65 -11.15 -22.87
CA PHE A 242 9.65 -10.10 -23.04
C PHE A 242 10.16 -8.86 -23.79
#